data_AF-A0A7S2R755-F1
#
_entry.id   AF-A0A7S2R755-F1
#
_cell.length_a   1.000
_cell.length_b   1.000
_cell.length_c   1.000
_cell.angle_alpha   90.00
_cell.angle_beta   90.00
_cell.angle_gamma   90.00
#
_symmetry.space_group_name_H-M   'P 1'
#
loop_
_entity.id
_entity.type
_entity.pdbx_description
1 polymer ?
#
loop_
_entity_poly.entity_id
_entity_poly.type
_entity_poly.pdbx_seq_one_letter_code
_entity_poly.pdbx_strand_id
1 'polypeptide(L)'
;TKYPTQPPSQEDDEDEPEIGEDVVENPYKDLPDPEIKGTRTRDIIVLLDISTGITASFLKNTFAPIVAKLSKSVDPTAGGQFGVIFFEGHVHTLRNIPLKTRNYETMLKKILHSAKFQQIGDSTCSVLASALRESRNMFNKLSSDNKEKIVIIMTTKSPHRHRHYKNYYRKLTKAEYLAKASPLEARMARQQNIRVILVGGPQQDGVIHLNQGYYDGNIVDTLTHFC
;
A
#
# COMPACT_ATOMS: atom_id res chain seq x y z
N THR A 1 44.20 27.58 34.40
CA THR A 1 43.90 26.28 35.04
C THR A 1 43.29 25.37 33.98
N LYS A 2 44.03 24.35 33.52
CA LYS A 2 43.58 23.42 32.47
C LYS A 2 42.86 22.25 33.13
N TYR A 3 41.61 21.99 32.76
CA TYR A 3 40.88 20.81 33.20
C TYR A 3 41.34 19.58 32.41
N PRO A 4 41.50 18.41 33.05
CA PRO A 4 41.83 17.17 32.35
C PRO A 4 40.59 16.66 31.59
N THR A 5 40.75 16.43 30.29
CA THR A 5 39.77 15.76 29.44
C THR A 5 39.74 14.28 29.81
N GLN A 6 38.61 13.79 30.34
CA GLN A 6 38.40 12.36 30.50
C GLN A 6 38.24 11.68 29.12
N PRO A 7 38.86 10.51 28.89
CA PRO A 7 38.57 9.72 27.71
C PRO A 7 37.13 9.20 27.75
N PRO A 8 36.47 9.03 26.59
CA PRO A 8 35.13 8.49 26.51
C PRO A 8 35.10 7.06 27.07
N SER A 9 34.11 6.80 27.92
CA SER A 9 33.77 5.45 28.38
C SER A 9 33.44 4.58 27.17
N GLN A 10 34.10 3.43 27.06
CA GLN A 10 33.67 2.38 26.14
C GLN A 10 32.26 1.96 26.57
N GLU A 11 31.27 2.20 25.71
CA GLU A 11 29.97 1.58 25.82
C GLU A 11 30.17 0.11 25.51
N ASP A 12 29.82 -0.76 26.45
CA ASP A 12 29.79 -2.19 26.26
C ASP A 12 28.79 -2.49 25.13
N ASP A 13 29.28 -3.05 24.03
CA ASP A 13 28.46 -3.57 22.93
C ASP A 13 27.59 -4.70 23.50
N GLU A 14 26.36 -4.38 23.89
CA GLU A 14 25.36 -5.38 24.24
C GLU A 14 25.09 -6.23 23.00
N ASP A 15 25.47 -7.51 23.05
CA ASP A 15 25.15 -8.51 22.03
C ASP A 15 23.64 -8.48 21.75
N GLU A 16 23.27 -7.98 20.56
CA GLU A 16 21.88 -8.04 20.10
C GLU A 16 21.45 -9.51 20.09
N PRO A 17 20.32 -9.87 20.75
CA PRO A 17 19.89 -11.26 20.78
C PRO A 17 19.66 -11.74 19.34
N GLU A 18 20.36 -12.81 18.94
CA GLU A 18 20.07 -13.54 17.72
C GLU A 18 18.60 -13.96 17.77
N ILE A 19 17.76 -13.22 17.03
CA ILE A 19 16.38 -13.61 16.80
C ILE A 19 16.47 -14.88 15.96
N GLY A 20 16.31 -16.03 16.62
CA GLY A 20 16.19 -17.31 15.95
C GLY A 20 15.21 -17.17 14.79
N GLU A 21 15.65 -17.54 13.60
CA GLU A 21 14.78 -17.63 12.44
C GLU A 21 13.78 -18.75 12.71
N ASP A 22 12.73 -18.46 13.49
CA ASP A 22 11.53 -19.26 13.50
C ASP A 22 11.14 -19.40 12.04
N VAL A 23 11.22 -20.64 11.54
CA VAL A 23 10.83 -21.01 10.19
C VAL A 23 9.33 -20.82 10.11
N VAL A 24 8.90 -19.58 9.94
CA VAL A 24 7.51 -19.23 9.70
C VAL A 24 7.19 -19.81 8.32
N GLU A 25 6.60 -21.00 8.32
CA GLU A 25 6.09 -21.65 7.12
C GLU A 25 5.33 -20.62 6.31
N ASN A 26 5.71 -20.44 5.05
CA ASN A 26 5.06 -19.50 4.16
C ASN A 26 3.60 -19.94 4.01
N PRO A 27 2.60 -19.24 4.58
CA PRO A 27 1.20 -19.69 4.55
C PRO A 27 0.59 -19.61 3.14
N TYR A 28 1.40 -19.21 2.15
CA TYR A 28 1.02 -19.03 0.76
C TYR A 28 1.63 -20.09 -0.16
N LYS A 29 2.22 -21.15 0.39
CA LYS A 29 2.90 -22.21 -0.38
C LYS A 29 1.96 -23.01 -1.29
N ASP A 30 0.71 -23.21 -0.87
CA ASP A 30 -0.25 -24.08 -1.58
C ASP A 30 -1.09 -23.33 -2.62
N LEU A 31 -0.76 -22.08 -2.89
CA LEU A 31 -1.50 -21.29 -3.87
C LEU A 31 -0.93 -21.55 -5.27
N PRO A 32 -1.77 -21.84 -6.28
CA PRO A 32 -1.29 -22.09 -7.64
C PRO A 32 -0.54 -20.88 -8.18
N ASP A 33 0.56 -21.12 -8.88
CA ASP A 33 1.35 -20.06 -9.50
C ASP A 33 0.50 -19.29 -10.52
N PRO A 34 0.56 -17.95 -10.50
CA PRO A 34 -0.21 -17.16 -11.44
C PRO A 34 0.29 -17.42 -12.86
N GLU A 35 -0.60 -17.85 -13.76
CA GLU A 35 -0.30 -17.95 -15.18
C GLU A 35 -0.04 -16.55 -15.76
N ILE A 36 1.20 -16.27 -16.18
CA ILE A 36 1.57 -14.96 -16.73
C ILE A 36 1.01 -14.85 -18.15
N LYS A 37 -0.18 -14.25 -18.30
CA LYS A 37 -0.76 -13.91 -19.60
C LYS A 37 -0.34 -12.51 -20.04
N GLY A 38 0.36 -12.45 -21.19
CA GLY A 38 0.77 -11.21 -21.86
C GLY A 38 2.29 -11.01 -21.92
N THR A 39 2.76 -10.28 -22.94
CA THR A 39 4.19 -10.06 -23.22
C THR A 39 4.72 -8.72 -22.72
N ARG A 40 3.85 -7.88 -22.13
CA ARG A 40 4.23 -6.53 -21.70
C ARG A 40 4.78 -6.55 -20.28
N THR A 41 5.95 -5.96 -20.09
CA THR A 41 6.49 -5.65 -18.76
C THR A 41 5.55 -4.68 -18.03
N ARG A 42 5.28 -4.98 -16.75
CA ARG A 42 4.35 -4.21 -15.92
C ARG A 42 5.03 -3.68 -14.67
N ASP A 43 4.69 -2.45 -14.31
CA ASP A 43 4.99 -1.89 -13.00
C ASP A 43 3.66 -1.79 -12.21
N ILE A 44 3.60 -2.45 -11.05
CA ILE A 44 2.39 -2.54 -10.22
C ILE A 44 2.63 -1.86 -8.88
N ILE A 45 1.73 -0.95 -8.48
CA ILE A 45 1.65 -0.42 -7.12
C ILE A 45 0.34 -0.89 -6.49
N VAL A 46 0.42 -1.50 -5.31
CA VAL A 46 -0.76 -1.80 -4.47
C VAL A 46 -0.96 -0.68 -3.44
N LEU A 47 -2.16 -0.10 -3.39
CA LEU A 47 -2.58 0.82 -2.33
C LEU A 47 -3.37 0.03 -1.29
N LEU A 48 -2.78 -0.20 -0.13
CA LEU A 48 -3.40 -0.88 0.99
C LEU A 48 -4.02 0.15 1.94
N ASP A 49 -5.36 0.18 1.97
CA ASP A 49 -6.10 0.89 3.01
C ASP A 49 -5.90 0.14 4.33
N ILE A 50 -5.48 0.84 5.38
CA ILE A 50 -5.29 0.29 6.74
C ILE A 50 -6.09 1.05 7.79
N SER A 51 -7.11 1.78 7.35
CA SER A 51 -8.00 2.56 8.20
C SER A 51 -9.06 1.70 8.89
N THR A 52 -9.90 2.32 9.74
CA THR A 52 -10.91 1.60 10.56
C THR A 52 -11.76 0.63 9.76
N GLY A 53 -11.94 -0.59 10.29
CA GLY A 53 -12.58 -1.71 9.60
C GLY A 53 -11.59 -2.73 9.04
N ILE A 54 -10.28 -2.48 9.17
CA ILE A 54 -9.22 -3.41 8.78
C ILE A 54 -8.38 -3.71 10.02
N THR A 55 -8.45 -4.94 10.51
CA THR A 55 -7.65 -5.42 11.65
C THR A 55 -6.31 -5.97 11.18
N ALA A 56 -5.32 -6.05 12.08
CA ALA A 56 -4.03 -6.67 11.79
C ALA A 56 -4.17 -8.12 11.30
N SER A 57 -5.10 -8.87 11.91
CA SER A 57 -5.44 -10.24 11.50
C SER A 57 -6.01 -10.28 10.08
N PHE A 58 -6.97 -9.40 9.76
CA PHE A 58 -7.54 -9.31 8.41
C PHE A 58 -6.48 -9.01 7.36
N LEU A 59 -5.63 -8.02 7.63
CA LEU A 59 -4.56 -7.63 6.72
C LEU A 59 -3.54 -8.77 6.52
N LYS A 60 -3.15 -9.46 7.60
CA LYS A 60 -2.23 -10.61 7.54
C LYS A 60 -2.82 -11.81 6.80
N ASN A 61 -4.10 -12.11 7.02
CA ASN A 61 -4.71 -13.34 6.52
C ASN A 61 -5.42 -13.18 5.17
N THR A 62 -5.73 -11.94 4.75
CA THR A 62 -6.48 -11.67 3.52
C THR A 62 -5.67 -10.86 2.52
N PHE A 63 -5.29 -9.61 2.86
CA PHE A 63 -4.63 -8.73 1.90
C PHE A 63 -3.17 -9.11 1.64
N ALA A 64 -2.39 -9.45 2.66
CA ALA A 64 -1.00 -9.88 2.51
C ALA A 64 -0.83 -11.09 1.56
N PRO A 65 -1.63 -12.17 1.65
CA PRO A 65 -1.59 -13.26 0.67
C PRO A 65 -1.83 -12.78 -0.77
N ILE A 66 -2.81 -11.89 -0.97
CA ILE A 66 -3.14 -11.37 -2.30
C ILE A 66 -1.98 -10.52 -2.84
N VAL A 67 -1.41 -9.65 -2.00
CA VAL A 67 -0.23 -8.84 -2.36
C VAL A 67 0.95 -9.73 -2.73
N ALA A 68 1.23 -10.79 -1.96
CA ALA A 68 2.30 -11.75 -2.23
C ALA A 68 2.08 -12.57 -3.52
N LYS A 69 0.83 -12.87 -3.87
CA LYS A 69 0.50 -13.48 -5.18
C LYS A 69 0.70 -12.51 -6.33
N LEU A 70 0.20 -11.29 -6.19
CA LEU A 70 0.29 -10.27 -7.23
C LEU A 70 1.74 -9.94 -7.56
N SER A 71 2.60 -9.87 -6.57
CA SER A 71 4.01 -9.58 -6.76
C SER A 71 4.76 -10.70 -7.49
N LYS A 72 4.39 -11.97 -7.28
CA LYS A 72 4.92 -13.11 -8.06
C LYS A 72 4.50 -13.06 -9.54
N SER A 73 3.41 -12.37 -9.86
CA SER A 73 2.99 -12.15 -11.26
C SER A 73 3.79 -11.08 -11.99
N VAL A 74 4.66 -10.35 -11.29
CA VAL A 74 5.55 -9.35 -11.87
C VAL A 74 6.92 -9.97 -12.09
N ASP A 75 7.33 -10.09 -13.35
CA ASP A 75 8.67 -10.61 -13.69
C ASP A 75 9.74 -9.51 -13.56
N PRO A 76 10.64 -9.58 -12.56
CA PRO A 76 11.71 -8.60 -12.41
C PRO A 76 12.80 -8.75 -13.47
N THR A 77 12.95 -9.93 -14.10
CA THR A 77 13.96 -10.19 -15.13
C THR A 77 13.61 -9.50 -16.45
N ALA A 78 12.31 -9.42 -16.77
CA ALA A 78 11.77 -8.57 -17.84
C ALA A 78 11.71 -7.07 -17.45
N GLY A 79 12.24 -6.70 -16.29
CA GLY A 79 12.29 -5.32 -15.79
C GLY A 79 11.03 -4.84 -15.09
N GLY A 80 10.07 -5.72 -14.77
CA GLY A 80 8.86 -5.36 -14.02
C GLY A 80 9.17 -4.94 -12.59
N GLN A 81 8.34 -4.08 -12.02
CA GLN A 81 8.53 -3.56 -10.67
C GLN A 81 7.26 -3.67 -9.84
N PHE A 82 7.42 -3.95 -8.55
CA PHE A 82 6.33 -4.07 -7.60
C PHE A 82 6.54 -3.10 -6.43
N GLY A 83 5.47 -2.45 -6.01
CA GLY A 83 5.48 -1.50 -4.90
C GLY A 83 4.20 -1.58 -4.09
N VAL A 84 4.27 -1.10 -2.85
CA VAL A 84 3.13 -1.10 -1.91
C VAL A 84 3.09 0.25 -1.20
N ILE A 85 1.91 0.86 -1.15
CA ILE A 85 1.66 2.10 -0.41
C ILE A 85 0.61 1.81 0.65
N PHE A 86 0.91 2.14 1.91
CA PHE A 86 -0.03 2.03 3.02
C PHE A 86 -0.67 3.40 3.29
N PHE A 87 -1.99 3.43 3.45
CA PHE A 87 -2.69 4.68 3.72
C PHE A 87 -3.89 4.53 4.65
N GLU A 88 -4.17 5.59 5.40
CA GLU A 88 -5.34 5.71 6.28
C GLU A 88 -5.68 7.19 6.48
N GLY A 89 -5.43 7.80 7.65
CA GLY A 89 -5.46 9.24 7.83
C GLY A 89 -4.34 10.00 7.09
N HIS A 90 -3.28 9.30 6.71
CA HIS A 90 -2.19 9.82 5.91
C HIS A 90 -1.57 8.68 5.07
N VAL A 91 -0.70 9.04 4.13
CA VAL A 91 0.16 8.07 3.44
C VAL A 91 1.37 7.79 4.33
N HIS A 92 1.61 6.52 4.65
CA HIS A 92 2.70 6.09 5.52
C HIS A 92 4.01 5.96 4.73
N THR A 93 4.65 7.07 4.38
CA THR A 93 5.85 7.08 3.52
C THR A 93 6.99 6.20 4.04
N LEU A 94 7.16 6.07 5.36
CA LEU A 94 8.16 5.21 5.98
C LEU A 94 7.83 3.71 5.91
N ARG A 95 6.57 3.35 5.63
CA ARG A 95 6.10 1.97 5.51
C ARG A 95 5.89 1.56 4.05
N ASN A 96 6.00 2.49 3.11
CA ASN A 96 5.83 2.19 1.69
C ASN A 96 6.99 1.32 1.20
N ILE A 97 6.67 0.40 0.29
CA ILE A 97 7.64 -0.41 -0.45
C ILE A 97 7.81 0.24 -1.83
N PRO A 98 8.96 0.84 -2.15
CA PRO A 98 9.19 1.50 -3.43
C PRO A 98 9.19 0.54 -4.63
N LEU A 99 8.83 1.05 -5.81
CA LEU A 99 9.14 0.39 -7.09
C LEU A 99 10.67 0.36 -7.22
N LYS A 100 11.25 -0.85 -7.27
CA LYS A 100 12.70 -1.25 -7.28
C LYS A 100 13.10 -2.13 -6.09
N THR A 101 12.25 -2.32 -5.08
CA THR A 101 12.55 -3.23 -3.98
C THR A 101 12.61 -4.68 -4.47
N ARG A 102 13.79 -5.32 -4.36
CA ARG A 102 13.98 -6.73 -4.75
C ARG A 102 13.50 -7.73 -3.70
N ASN A 103 13.62 -7.38 -2.42
CA ASN A 103 13.24 -8.21 -1.27
C ASN A 103 11.87 -7.81 -0.69
N TYR A 104 10.91 -7.51 -1.55
CA TYR A 104 9.63 -6.94 -1.13
C TYR A 104 8.86 -7.88 -0.20
N GLU A 105 8.95 -9.22 -0.36
CA GLU A 105 8.28 -10.18 0.53
C GLU A 105 8.79 -10.05 1.96
N THR A 106 10.11 -9.99 2.12
CA THR A 106 10.77 -9.80 3.42
C THR A 106 10.39 -8.45 4.02
N MET A 107 10.37 -7.37 3.21
CA MET A 107 9.94 -6.05 3.68
C MET A 107 8.47 -6.04 4.11
N LEU A 108 7.59 -6.63 3.31
CA LEU A 108 6.17 -6.74 3.63
C LEU A 108 5.98 -7.53 4.93
N LYS A 109 6.65 -8.68 5.08
CA LYS A 109 6.63 -9.44 6.34
C LYS A 109 7.11 -8.60 7.52
N LYS A 110 8.24 -7.88 7.40
CA LYS A 110 8.76 -7.00 8.46
C LYS A 110 7.78 -5.90 8.83
N ILE A 111 7.14 -5.26 7.84
CA ILE A 111 6.12 -4.23 8.07
C ILE A 111 4.94 -4.82 8.84
N LEU A 112 4.40 -5.95 8.37
CA LEU A 112 3.23 -6.62 8.96
C LEU A 112 3.48 -7.14 10.39
N HIS A 113 4.71 -7.51 10.73
CA HIS A 113 5.08 -7.98 12.07
C HIS A 113 5.59 -6.87 13.00
N SER A 114 5.77 -5.63 12.51
CA SER A 114 6.23 -4.53 13.34
C SER A 114 5.18 -4.12 14.39
N ALA A 115 5.61 -3.80 15.61
CA ALA A 115 4.71 -3.38 16.70
C ALA A 115 3.84 -2.16 16.32
N LYS A 116 4.39 -1.25 15.51
CA LYS A 116 3.66 -0.08 14.97
C LYS A 116 2.53 -0.43 13.99
N PHE A 117 2.52 -1.67 13.50
CA PHE A 117 1.50 -2.20 12.60
C PHE A 117 0.42 -3.01 13.34
N GLN A 118 0.62 -3.27 14.64
CA GLN A 118 -0.45 -3.79 15.50
C GLN A 118 -1.49 -2.71 15.87
N GLN A 119 -1.14 -1.42 15.71
CA GLN A 119 -2.02 -0.26 15.93
C GLN A 119 -2.73 0.21 14.64
N ILE A 120 -2.96 -0.68 13.66
CA ILE A 120 -3.71 -0.31 12.46
C ILE A 120 -5.22 -0.27 12.74
N GLY A 121 -5.96 0.50 11.94
CA GLY A 121 -7.41 0.62 12.07
C GLY A 121 -7.87 1.78 12.97
N ASP A 122 -6.96 2.51 13.60
CA ASP A 122 -7.30 3.59 14.53
C ASP A 122 -7.86 4.84 13.82
N SER A 123 -7.48 5.06 12.55
CA SER A 123 -7.99 6.20 11.79
C SER A 123 -9.31 5.90 11.10
N THR A 124 -10.36 6.66 11.42
CA THR A 124 -11.63 6.63 10.68
C THR A 124 -11.51 7.16 9.25
N CYS A 125 -10.36 7.74 8.90
CA CYS A 125 -10.11 8.41 7.63
C CYS A 125 -9.37 7.48 6.65
N SER A 126 -9.66 7.62 5.36
CA SER A 126 -9.05 6.86 4.26
C SER A 126 -8.70 7.83 3.13
N VAL A 127 -7.45 8.32 3.10
CA VAL A 127 -6.99 9.40 2.22
C VAL A 127 -6.59 8.93 0.81
N LEU A 128 -7.50 8.22 0.13
CA LEU A 128 -7.25 7.62 -1.18
C LEU A 128 -6.67 8.61 -2.22
N ALA A 129 -7.14 9.86 -2.27
CA ALA A 129 -6.60 10.86 -3.19
C ALA A 129 -5.08 11.09 -2.98
N SER A 130 -4.62 11.10 -1.73
CA SER A 130 -3.19 11.24 -1.42
C SER A 130 -2.41 9.99 -1.82
N ALA A 131 -2.97 8.80 -1.63
CA ALA A 131 -2.34 7.55 -2.03
C ALA A 131 -2.21 7.43 -3.56
N LEU A 132 -3.26 7.80 -4.31
CA LEU A 132 -3.23 7.88 -5.76
C LEU A 132 -2.17 8.88 -6.26
N ARG A 133 -2.10 10.06 -5.66
CA ARG A 133 -1.05 11.04 -5.97
C ARG A 133 0.34 10.48 -5.72
N GLU A 134 0.56 9.82 -4.60
CA GLU A 134 1.86 9.23 -4.28
C GLU A 134 2.24 8.12 -5.27
N SER A 135 1.27 7.29 -5.69
CA SER A 135 1.50 6.27 -6.71
C SER A 135 1.95 6.86 -8.05
N ARG A 136 1.30 7.95 -8.51
CA ARG A 136 1.72 8.72 -9.69
C ARG A 136 3.13 9.25 -9.53
N ASN A 137 3.45 9.83 -8.37
CA ASN A 137 4.79 10.35 -8.10
C ASN A 137 5.83 9.23 -8.14
N MET A 138 5.51 8.03 -7.66
CA MET A 138 6.39 6.86 -7.76
C MET A 138 6.61 6.44 -9.21
N PHE A 139 5.57 6.39 -10.05
CA PHE A 139 5.74 6.10 -11.48
C PHE A 139 6.52 7.19 -12.22
N ASN A 140 6.31 8.47 -11.92
CA ASN A 140 7.02 9.58 -12.57
C ASN A 140 8.52 9.59 -12.24
N LYS A 141 8.93 8.98 -11.12
CA LYS A 141 10.35 8.79 -10.76
C LYS A 141 11.00 7.67 -11.58
N LEU A 142 10.23 6.87 -12.31
CA LEU A 142 10.74 5.85 -13.21
C LEU A 142 10.88 6.43 -14.61
N SER A 143 12.03 6.20 -15.24
CA SER A 143 12.37 6.74 -16.56
C SER A 143 11.76 5.95 -17.74
N SER A 144 10.95 4.91 -17.50
CA SER A 144 10.48 4.03 -18.58
C SER A 144 9.02 4.28 -18.95
N ASP A 145 8.80 4.83 -20.15
CA ASP A 145 7.46 5.07 -20.71
C ASP A 145 6.83 3.83 -21.35
N ASN A 146 7.61 2.78 -21.64
CA ASN A 146 7.15 1.61 -22.40
C ASN A 146 6.50 0.49 -21.57
N LYS A 147 6.38 0.67 -20.24
CA LYS A 147 5.80 -0.34 -19.36
C LYS A 147 4.34 -0.05 -19.06
N GLU A 148 3.55 -1.11 -18.90
CA GLU A 148 2.20 -0.98 -18.39
C GLU A 148 2.24 -0.57 -16.91
N LYS A 149 1.55 0.52 -16.54
CA LYS A 149 1.51 1.04 -15.17
C LYS A 149 0.16 0.70 -14.56
N ILE A 150 0.15 -0.02 -13.45
CA ILE A 150 -1.08 -0.48 -12.80
C ILE A 150 -1.08 -0.07 -11.33
N VAL A 151 -2.18 0.53 -10.90
CA VAL A 151 -2.48 0.78 -9.49
C VAL A 151 -3.62 -0.14 -9.07
N ILE A 152 -3.41 -0.91 -8.00
CA ILE A 152 -4.45 -1.77 -7.42
C ILE A 152 -4.82 -1.20 -6.05
N ILE A 153 -6.07 -0.77 -5.91
CA ILE A 153 -6.63 -0.29 -4.65
C ILE A 153 -7.18 -1.49 -3.89
N MET A 154 -6.75 -1.71 -2.65
CA MET A 154 -7.32 -2.69 -1.74
C MET A 154 -7.94 -1.97 -0.55
N THR A 155 -9.26 -2.06 -0.41
CA THR A 155 -10.00 -1.41 0.68
C THR A 155 -11.31 -2.14 0.97
N THR A 156 -11.86 -1.92 2.16
CA THR A 156 -13.16 -2.45 2.58
C THR A 156 -14.26 -1.38 2.57
N LYS A 157 -13.92 -0.10 2.32
CA LYS A 157 -14.87 1.02 2.45
C LYS A 157 -14.58 2.17 1.50
N SER A 158 -15.56 3.06 1.36
CA SER A 158 -15.39 4.31 0.60
C SER A 158 -14.37 5.25 1.25
N PRO A 159 -13.65 6.07 0.47
CA PRO A 159 -12.60 6.91 1.00
C PRO A 159 -13.18 8.03 1.87
N HIS A 160 -12.40 8.50 2.83
CA HIS A 160 -12.85 9.47 3.81
C HIS A 160 -11.73 10.47 4.12
N ARG A 161 -12.03 11.77 4.07
CA ARG A 161 -11.02 12.80 4.31
C ARG A 161 -10.38 12.63 5.69
N HIS A 162 -9.13 13.04 5.82
CA HIS A 162 -8.48 13.25 7.11
C HIS A 162 -8.49 14.73 7.50
N ARG A 163 -8.95 15.03 8.72
CA ARG A 163 -9.04 16.42 9.24
C ARG A 163 -7.68 17.10 9.41
N HIS A 164 -6.59 16.35 9.61
CA HIS A 164 -5.29 16.91 9.99
C HIS A 164 -4.25 16.97 8.85
N TYR A 165 -4.61 16.63 7.60
CA TYR A 165 -3.65 16.68 6.49
C TYR A 165 -3.49 18.12 5.95
N LYS A 166 -2.26 18.62 5.80
CA LYS A 166 -1.94 20.04 5.53
C LYS A 166 -2.21 20.54 4.10
N ASN A 167 -2.70 19.69 3.19
CA ASN A 167 -2.78 20.01 1.76
C ASN A 167 -4.16 20.51 1.29
N TYR A 168 -4.25 20.90 -0.01
CA TYR A 168 -5.44 21.38 -0.73
C TYR A 168 -6.77 20.70 -0.31
N TYR A 169 -6.75 19.39 -0.04
CA TYR A 169 -7.91 18.60 0.35
C TYR A 169 -8.50 18.90 1.73
N ARG A 170 -7.76 19.61 2.60
CA ARG A 170 -8.22 19.97 3.96
C ARG A 170 -9.49 20.79 3.96
N LYS A 171 -9.66 21.66 2.95
CA LYS A 171 -10.79 22.61 2.87
C LYS A 171 -12.08 21.96 2.36
N LEU A 172 -12.01 20.75 1.82
CA LEU A 172 -13.15 20.08 1.22
C LEU A 172 -14.03 19.42 2.29
N THR A 173 -15.35 19.56 2.16
CA THR A 173 -16.32 18.74 2.90
C THR A 173 -16.18 17.26 2.53
N LYS A 174 -16.81 16.35 3.28
CA LYS A 174 -16.79 14.90 2.95
C LYS A 174 -17.34 14.65 1.54
N ALA A 175 -18.48 15.26 1.21
CA ALA A 175 -19.10 15.15 -0.11
C ALA A 175 -18.19 15.70 -1.21
N GLU A 176 -17.56 16.85 -1.01
CA GLU A 176 -16.62 17.41 -1.99
C GLU A 176 -15.35 16.60 -2.13
N TYR A 177 -14.84 16.00 -1.05
CA TYR A 177 -13.68 15.12 -1.14
C TYR A 177 -13.99 13.91 -2.02
N LEU A 178 -15.15 13.28 -1.79
CA LEU A 178 -15.62 12.17 -2.60
C LEU A 178 -15.83 12.58 -4.06
N ALA A 179 -16.49 13.71 -4.30
CA ALA A 179 -16.86 14.16 -5.65
C ALA A 179 -15.69 14.78 -6.44
N LYS A 180 -14.68 15.37 -5.77
CA LYS A 180 -13.62 16.14 -6.41
C LYS A 180 -12.25 15.52 -6.25
N ALA A 181 -11.81 15.22 -5.01
CA ALA A 181 -10.40 14.91 -4.74
C ALA A 181 -9.96 13.55 -5.29
N SER A 182 -10.60 12.46 -4.85
CA SER A 182 -10.24 11.11 -5.33
C SER A 182 -10.51 10.94 -6.84
N PRO A 183 -11.63 11.43 -7.41
CA PRO A 183 -11.86 11.36 -8.86
C PRO A 183 -10.85 12.18 -9.67
N LEU A 184 -10.42 13.34 -9.17
CA LEU A 184 -9.37 14.13 -9.82
C LEU A 184 -8.06 13.34 -9.90
N GLU A 185 -7.60 12.75 -8.80
CA GLU A 185 -6.34 12.00 -8.79
C GLU A 185 -6.41 10.71 -9.63
N ALA A 186 -7.56 10.04 -9.65
CA ALA A 186 -7.78 8.91 -10.55
C ALA A 186 -7.78 9.33 -12.04
N ARG A 187 -8.40 10.47 -12.38
CA ARG A 187 -8.33 11.04 -13.74
C ARG A 187 -6.90 11.42 -14.13
N MET A 188 -6.17 12.06 -13.21
CA MET A 188 -4.77 12.40 -13.38
C MET A 188 -3.90 11.16 -13.58
N ALA A 189 -4.20 10.03 -12.92
CA ALA A 189 -3.50 8.77 -13.14
C ALA A 189 -3.77 8.21 -14.55
N ARG A 190 -5.04 8.19 -14.98
CA ARG A 190 -5.42 7.75 -16.33
C ARG A 190 -4.80 8.59 -17.44
N GLN A 191 -4.71 9.90 -17.27
CA GLN A 191 -4.00 10.79 -18.21
C GLN A 191 -2.50 10.48 -18.32
N GLN A 192 -1.93 9.77 -17.36
CA GLN A 192 -0.55 9.28 -17.39
C GLN A 192 -0.45 7.81 -17.83
N ASN A 193 -1.50 7.27 -18.47
CA ASN A 193 -1.60 5.87 -18.88
C ASN A 193 -1.44 4.87 -17.72
N ILE A 194 -1.86 5.26 -16.51
CA ILE A 194 -1.89 4.38 -15.34
C ILE A 194 -3.31 3.80 -15.24
N ARG A 195 -3.41 2.46 -15.30
CA ARG A 195 -4.66 1.73 -15.09
C ARG A 195 -4.96 1.64 -13.60
N VAL A 196 -6.19 1.93 -13.19
CA VAL A 196 -6.60 1.84 -11.78
C VAL A 196 -7.62 0.71 -11.61
N ILE A 197 -7.31 -0.24 -10.74
CA ILE A 197 -8.12 -1.42 -10.42
C ILE A 197 -8.53 -1.36 -8.96
N LEU A 198 -9.73 -1.82 -8.63
CA LEU A 198 -10.19 -1.98 -7.24
C LEU A 198 -10.37 -3.46 -6.91
N VAL A 199 -9.85 -3.83 -5.75
CA VAL A 199 -10.04 -5.10 -5.07
C VAL A 199 -10.74 -4.79 -3.75
N GLY A 200 -12.04 -5.06 -3.68
CA GLY A 200 -12.82 -4.93 -2.45
C GLY A 200 -12.55 -6.11 -1.51
N GLY A 201 -12.23 -5.84 -0.24
CA GLY A 201 -12.15 -6.89 0.78
C GLY A 201 -13.54 -7.40 1.20
N PRO A 202 -13.65 -8.64 1.74
CA PRO A 202 -14.92 -9.16 2.23
C PRO A 202 -15.49 -8.25 3.32
N GLN A 203 -16.81 -8.08 3.27
CA GLN A 203 -17.52 -7.22 4.21
C GLN A 203 -17.46 -7.86 5.61
N GLN A 204 -17.08 -7.07 6.61
CA GLN A 204 -17.31 -7.45 8.01
C GLN A 204 -18.70 -6.92 8.42
N ASP A 205 -19.47 -7.75 9.11
CA ASP A 205 -20.80 -7.37 9.59
C ASP A 205 -20.73 -6.07 10.40
N GLY A 206 -21.57 -5.09 10.02
CA GLY A 206 -21.64 -3.78 10.67
C GLY A 206 -20.65 -2.72 10.16
N VAL A 207 -19.78 -3.03 9.18
CA VAL A 207 -18.87 -2.07 8.55
C VAL A 207 -19.47 -1.48 7.27
N ILE A 208 -19.29 -0.17 7.09
CA ILE A 208 -19.81 0.64 5.96
C ILE A 208 -19.52 -0.04 4.61
N HIS A 209 -20.58 -0.28 3.83
CA HIS A 209 -20.48 -0.89 2.50
C HIS A 209 -19.54 -0.11 1.56
N LEU A 210 -18.74 -0.86 0.80
CA LEU A 210 -18.06 -0.34 -0.38
C LEU A 210 -19.13 0.17 -1.36
N ASN A 211 -19.20 1.48 -1.57
CA ASN A 211 -20.11 2.06 -2.57
C ASN A 211 -19.56 1.76 -3.98
N GLN A 212 -20.00 0.65 -4.58
CA GLN A 212 -19.54 0.21 -5.91
C GLN A 212 -19.76 1.27 -6.99
N GLY A 213 -20.97 1.88 -7.02
CA GLY A 213 -21.30 2.92 -7.99
C GLY A 213 -20.39 4.16 -7.90
N TYR A 214 -19.85 4.45 -6.71
CA TYR A 214 -18.83 5.48 -6.55
C TYR A 214 -17.53 5.13 -7.29
N TYR A 215 -17.05 3.90 -7.17
CA TYR A 215 -15.78 3.49 -7.78
C TYR A 215 -15.88 3.31 -9.29
N ASP A 216 -16.93 2.64 -9.77
CA ASP A 216 -17.12 2.32 -11.20
C ASP A 216 -17.25 3.58 -12.07
N GLY A 217 -17.89 4.63 -11.55
CA GLY A 217 -18.07 5.87 -12.30
C GLY A 217 -16.91 6.86 -12.21
N ASN A 218 -16.08 6.78 -11.15
CA ASN A 218 -15.18 7.89 -10.81
C ASN A 218 -13.71 7.51 -10.64
N ILE A 219 -13.41 6.26 -10.26
CA ILE A 219 -12.08 5.88 -9.76
C ILE A 219 -11.42 4.82 -10.62
N VAL A 220 -12.12 3.74 -11.00
CA VAL A 220 -11.49 2.57 -11.63
C VAL A 220 -11.82 2.40 -13.10
N ASP A 221 -10.91 1.73 -13.80
CA ASP A 221 -11.13 1.23 -15.17
C ASP A 221 -11.69 -0.19 -15.18
N THR A 222 -11.54 -0.93 -14.06
CA THR A 222 -12.00 -2.32 -13.92
C THR A 222 -12.28 -2.63 -12.44
N LEU A 223 -13.42 -3.28 -12.18
CA LEU A 223 -13.86 -3.72 -10.86
C LEU A 223 -13.72 -5.25 -10.76
N THR A 224 -13.05 -5.75 -9.73
CA THR A 224 -12.94 -7.20 -9.47
C THR A 224 -13.34 -7.51 -8.03
N HIS A 225 -14.27 -8.44 -7.86
CA HIS A 225 -14.73 -8.90 -6.54
C HIS A 225 -14.09 -10.23 -6.18
N PHE A 226 -13.67 -10.36 -4.93
CA PHE A 226 -13.45 -11.65 -4.31
C PHE A 226 -14.61 -11.91 -3.35
N CYS A 227 -15.39 -12.94 -3.65
CA CYS A 227 -16.40 -13.50 -2.74
C CYS A 227 -15.71 -14.36 -1.69
#